data_AF-A0A8T4NWL9-F1
#
_entry.id   AF-A0A8T4NWL9-F1
#
_cell.length_a   1.000
_cell.length_b   1.000
_cell.length_c   1.000
_cell.angle_alpha   90.00
_cell.angle_beta   90.00
_cell.angle_gamma   90.00
#
_symmetry.space_group_name_H-M   'P 1'
#
loop_
_entity.id
_entity.type
_entity.pdbx_description
1 polymer ?
#
loop_
_entity_poly.entity_id
_entity_poly.type
_entity_poly.pdbx_seq_one_letter_code
_entity_poly.pdbx_strand_id
1 'polypeptide(L)' 'MKSSKIIIVIGVILLALLVWGLIGSSEAAKLGTNCDIGIGKDGSAFCWKWHQNILGEIGDEINQAVNG' A
#
# COMPACT_ATOMS: atom_id res chain seq x y z
N MET A 1 -13.90 32.46 22.06
CA MET A 1 -13.61 31.27 22.90
C MET A 1 -14.07 29.92 22.29
N LYS A 2 -15.20 29.83 21.56
CA LYS A 2 -15.63 28.59 20.87
C LYS A 2 -14.72 28.16 19.71
N SER A 3 -14.31 29.09 18.84
CA SER A 3 -13.50 28.77 17.66
C SER A 3 -12.09 28.24 18.00
N SER A 4 -11.45 28.73 19.07
CA SER A 4 -10.14 28.22 19.51
C SER A 4 -10.19 26.75 19.94
N LYS A 5 -11.28 26.33 20.61
CA LYS A 5 -11.45 24.91 20.99
C LYS A 5 -11.65 24.04 19.75
N ILE A 6 -12.39 24.52 18.75
CA ILE A 6 -12.59 23.81 17.47
C ILE A 6 -11.26 23.64 16.73
N ILE A 7 -10.44 24.69 16.66
CA ILE A 7 -9.12 24.63 16.00
C ILE A 7 -8.21 23.62 16.71
N ILE A 8 -8.21 23.60 18.05
CA ILE A 8 -7.42 22.62 18.83
C ILE A 8 -7.90 21.20 18.53
N VAL A 9 -9.22 20.97 18.51
CA VAL A 9 -9.79 19.65 18.21
C VAL A 9 -9.42 19.19 16.80
N ILE A 10 -9.52 20.06 15.80
CA ILE A 10 -9.10 19.76 14.42
C ILE A 10 -7.60 19.42 14.38
N GLY A 11 -6.76 20.21 15.07
CA GLY A 11 -5.33 19.95 15.16
C GLY A 11 -5.00 18.58 15.75
N VAL A 12 -5.71 18.17 16.81
CA VAL A 12 -5.55 16.83 17.43
C VAL A 12 -5.96 15.72 16.47
N ILE A 13 -7.08 15.89 15.75
CA ILE A 13 -7.54 14.89 14.76
C ILE A 13 -6.52 14.74 13.63
N LEU A 14 -6.01 15.84 13.09
CA LEU A 14 -5.00 15.82 12.02
C LEU A 14 -3.70 15.14 12.48
N LEU A 15 -3.26 15.42 13.71
CA LEU A 15 -2.10 14.76 14.30
C LEU A 15 -2.31 13.26 14.44
N ALA A 16 -3.49 12.83 14.91
CA ALA A 16 -3.82 11.40 15.02
C ALA A 16 -3.81 10.70 13.65
N LEU A 17 -4.36 11.35 12.61
CA LEU A 17 -4.36 10.83 11.24
C LEU A 17 -2.95 10.72 10.66
N LEU A 18 -2.08 11.71 10.90
CA LEU A 18 -0.68 11.68 10.46
C LEU A 18 0.09 10.53 11.11
N VAL A 19 -0.04 10.36 12.43
CA VAL A 19 0.63 9.26 13.16
C VAL A 19 0.12 7.91 12.66
N TRP A 20 -1.19 7.75 12.49
CA TRP A 20 -1.77 6.52 11.96
C TRP A 20 -1.27 6.22 10.54
N GLY A 21 -1.22 7.23 9.65
CA GLY A 21 -0.69 7.08 8.29
C GLY A 21 0.80 6.72 8.24
N LEU A 22 1.61 7.30 9.14
CA LEU A 22 3.04 6.97 9.25
C LEU A 22 3.25 5.52 9.70
N ILE A 23 2.49 5.07 10.70
CA ILE A 23 2.55 3.68 11.18
C ILE A 23 2.08 2.72 10.09
N GLY A 24 0.93 3.01 9.45
CA GLY A 24 0.37 2.17 8.39
C GLY A 24 1.25 2.07 7.14
N SER A 25 1.88 3.18 6.73
CA SER A 25 2.79 3.18 5.57
C SER A 25 4.05 2.37 5.80
N SER A 26 4.57 2.34 7.04
CA SER A 26 5.71 1.49 7.39
C SER A 26 5.40 -0.01 7.28
N GLU A 27 4.16 -0.41 7.59
CA GLU A 27 3.73 -1.80 7.49
C GLU A 27 3.43 -2.20 6.04
N ALA A 28 2.82 -1.29 5.27
CA ALA A 28 2.60 -1.49 3.83
C ALA A 28 3.92 -1.58 3.03
N ALA A 29 4.97 -0.90 3.47
CA ALA A 29 6.31 -0.99 2.86
C ALA A 29 6.98 -2.34 3.10
N LYS A 30 6.75 -2.98 4.27
CA LYS A 30 7.31 -4.30 4.61
C LYS A 30 6.69 -5.44 3.83
N LEU A 31 5.43 -5.32 3.41
CA LEU A 31 4.72 -6.35 2.64
C LEU A 31 5.25 -6.54 1.21
N GLY A 32 6.33 -5.85 0.83
CA GLY A 32 6.87 -5.92 -0.51
C GLY A 32 5.97 -5.18 -1.51
N THR A 33 6.56 -4.39 -2.38
CA THR A 33 5.87 -3.91 -3.57
C THR A 33 5.89 -5.01 -4.62
N ASN A 34 5.17 -6.12 -4.39
CA ASN A 34 4.72 -6.95 -5.49
C ASN A 34 3.78 -6.07 -6.30
N CYS A 35 4.30 -5.48 -7.37
CA CYS A 35 3.55 -4.64 -8.27
C CYS A 35 3.42 -5.38 -9.58
N ASP A 36 2.20 -5.57 -10.04
CA ASP A 36 1.98 -6.03 -11.41
C ASP A 36 2.37 -4.88 -12.33
N ILE A 37 3.41 -5.11 -13.14
CA ILE A 37 3.92 -4.12 -14.10
C ILE A 37 3.21 -4.34 -15.42
N GLY A 38 2.39 -3.38 -15.84
CA GLY A 38 1.88 -3.31 -17.20
C GLY A 38 2.65 -2.27 -18.02
N ILE A 39 3.08 -2.61 -19.24
CA ILE A 39 3.64 -1.63 -20.16
C ILE A 39 2.54 -1.14 -21.10
N GLY A 40 2.26 0.16 -21.05
CA GLY A 40 1.38 0.88 -21.95
C GLY A 40 1.92 0.87 -23.38
N LYS A 41 1.03 1.05 -24.37
CA LYS A 41 1.41 1.04 -25.80
C LYS A 41 2.35 2.18 -26.19
N ASP A 42 2.46 3.20 -25.35
CA ASP A 42 3.38 4.33 -25.43
C ASP A 42 4.70 4.10 -24.68
N GLY A 43 4.92 2.90 -24.15
CA GLY A 43 6.11 2.56 -23.37
C GLY A 43 6.04 3.00 -21.90
N SER A 44 4.91 3.55 -21.45
CA SER A 44 4.74 3.93 -20.04
C SER A 44 4.58 2.69 -19.16
N ALA A 45 5.36 2.59 -18.09
CA ALA A 45 5.20 1.53 -17.10
C ALA A 45 4.14 1.94 -16.08
N PHE A 46 3.07 1.17 -15.99
CA PHE A 46 2.04 1.31 -14.98
C PHE A 46 2.25 0.25 -13.89
N CYS A 47 2.35 0.71 -12.66
CA CYS A 47 2.38 -0.13 -11.47
C CYS A 47 1.06 0.07 -10.75
N TRP A 48 0.25 -0.99 -10.66
CA TRP A 48 -0.98 -0.99 -9.87
C TRP A 48 -1.01 -2.16 -8.89
N LYS A 49 -1.64 -1.92 -7.73
CA LYS A 49 -1.86 -2.93 -6.69
C LYS A 49 -3.38 -3.16 -6.56
N TRP A 50 -3.90 -4.20 -7.19
CA TRP A 50 -5.33 -4.56 -7.09
C TRP A 50 -5.59 -5.98 -6.55
N HIS A 51 -4.56 -6.75 -6.18
CA HIS A 51 -4.77 -8.10 -5.63
C HIS A 51 -3.69 -8.54 -4.63
N GLN A 52 -4.11 -9.22 -3.56
CA GLN A 52 -3.27 -10.26 -2.96
C GLN A 52 -3.49 -11.51 -3.83
N ASN A 53 -2.57 -11.76 -4.76
CA ASN A 53 -2.68 -12.90 -5.67
C ASN A 53 -2.21 -14.20 -4.97
N ILE A 54 -2.90 -14.56 -3.87
CA ILE A 54 -2.58 -15.75 -3.06
C ILE A 54 -2.56 -17.01 -3.92
N LEU A 55 -3.45 -17.12 -4.91
CA LEU A 55 -3.50 -18.27 -5.81
C LEU A 55 -2.35 -18.27 -6.83
N GLY A 56 -1.93 -17.10 -7.31
CA GLY A 56 -0.76 -16.96 -8.18
C GLY A 56 0.54 -17.26 -7.44
N GLU A 57 0.70 -16.75 -6.22
CA GLU A 57 1.87 -17.02 -5.37
C GLU A 57 2.02 -18.51 -5.07
N ILE A 58 0.92 -19.20 -4.74
CA ILE A 58 0.93 -20.67 -4.56
C ILE A 58 1.28 -21.39 -5.88
N GLY A 59 0.74 -20.95 -7.02
CA GLY A 59 1.03 -21.55 -8.32
C GLY A 59 2.50 -21.39 -8.74
N ASP A 60 3.08 -20.21 -8.49
CA ASP A 60 4.47 -19.92 -8.80
C ASP A 60 5.43 -20.69 -7.88
N GLU A 61 5.11 -20.81 -6.59
CA GLU A 61 5.86 -21.67 -5.65
C GLU A 61 5.80 -23.15 -6.06
N ILE A 62 4.63 -23.66 -6.47
CA ILE A 62 4.49 -25.02 -6.99
C ILE A 62 5.31 -25.20 -8.26
N ASN A 63 5.26 -24.26 -9.20
CA ASN A 63 6.03 -24.34 -10.44
C ASN A 63 7.55 -24.30 -10.19
N GLN A 64 8.00 -23.50 -9.21
CA GLN A 64 9.41 -23.48 -8.79
C GLN A 64 9.82 -24.80 -8.13
N ALA A 65 8.98 -25.39 -7.29
CA ALA A 65 9.27 -26.68 -6.66
C ALA A 65 9.28 -27.86 -7.65
N VAL A 66 8.54 -27.75 -8.75
CA VAL A 66 8.44 -28.80 -9.79
C VAL A 66 9.48 -28.64 -10.89
N ASN A 67 9.85 -27.41 -11.26
CA ASN A 67 10.70 -27.12 -12.42
C ASN A 67 12.05 -26.47 -12.07
N GLY A 68 12.33 -26.20 -10.80
CA GLY A 68 13.64 -25.78 -10.28
C GLY A 68 14.47 -26.95 -9.79
#